data_AF-A0A8D9E600-F1
#
_entry.id   AF-A0A8D9E600-F1
#
_cell.length_a   1.000
_cell.length_b   1.000
_cell.length_c   1.000
_cell.angle_alpha   90.00
_cell.angle_beta   90.00
_cell.angle_gamma   90.00
#
_symmetry.space_group_name_H-M   'P 1'
#
loop_
_entity.id
_entity.type
_entity.pdbx_description
1 polymer ?
#
loop_
_entity_poly.entity_id
_entity_poly.type
_entity_poly.pdbx_seq_one_letter_code
_entity_poly.pdbx_strand_id
1 'polypeptide(L)'
;GLIRARLMGARHAAGPVLTYLDSHCECAEGWLEPLLDVIARDSTHVVSPSIEMICDTTFAIRFPRFRKRRFRNKTSPFRMHVGGFDWNLQVSGRRGLFVICVGCPLRINHFHSLE
;
A
#
# COMPACT_ATOMS: atom_id res chain seq x y z
N GLY A 1 7.45 4.85 19.64
CA GLY A 1 6.58 3.76 19.13
C GLY A 1 5.98 4.14 17.79
N LEU A 2 5.70 3.16 16.92
CA LEU A 2 5.34 3.37 15.50
C LEU A 2 4.15 4.33 15.30
N ILE A 3 3.07 4.18 16.08
CA ILE A 3 1.86 5.02 15.97
C ILE A 3 2.20 6.51 16.17
N ARG A 4 2.88 6.85 17.27
CA ARG A 4 3.25 8.24 17.58
C ARG A 4 4.22 8.80 16.53
N ALA A 5 5.17 8.01 16.04
CA ALA A 5 6.09 8.44 15.00
C ALA A 5 5.35 8.80 13.69
N ARG A 6 4.40 7.95 13.26
CA ARG A 6 3.55 8.22 12.08
C ARG A 6 2.71 9.49 12.25
N LEU A 7 2.09 9.69 13.41
CA LEU A 7 1.31 10.92 13.69
C LEU A 7 2.18 12.18 13.70
N MET A 8 3.39 12.11 14.25
CA MET A 8 4.33 13.24 14.23
C MET A 8 4.75 13.58 12.80
N GLY A 9 5.03 12.57 11.96
CA GLY A 9 5.31 12.77 10.55
C GLY A 9 4.13 13.40 9.79
N ALA A 10 2.91 12.91 10.03
CA ALA A 10 1.70 13.44 9.42
C ALA A 10 1.47 14.94 9.71
N ARG A 11 1.82 15.41 10.91
CA ARG A 11 1.70 16.82 11.29
C ARG A 11 2.63 17.76 10.52
N HIS A 12 3.76 17.25 10.03
CA HIS A 12 4.76 18.03 9.29
C HIS A 12 4.63 17.88 7.77
N ALA A 13 3.87 16.90 7.30
CA ALA A 13 3.68 16.66 5.88
C ALA A 13 2.83 17.77 5.23
N ALA A 14 3.32 18.33 4.12
CA ALA A 14 2.62 19.38 3.36
C ALA A 14 1.86 18.84 2.13
N GLY A 15 2.07 17.57 1.78
CA GLY A 15 1.48 16.94 0.60
C GLY A 15 -0.02 16.66 0.76
N PRO A 16 -0.77 16.59 -0.37
CA PRO A 16 -2.21 16.30 -0.36
C PRO A 16 -2.53 14.83 0.00
N VAL A 17 -1.55 13.94 -0.13
CA VAL A 17 -1.67 12.50 0.18
C VAL A 17 -0.53 12.10 1.11
N LEU A 18 -0.86 11.31 2.13
CA LEU A 18 0.13 10.70 3.02
C LEU A 18 0.37 9.26 2.60
N THR A 19 1.61 8.95 2.23
CA THR A 19 2.05 7.58 1.92
C THR A 19 3.01 7.09 3.00
N TYR A 20 2.59 6.12 3.79
CA TYR A 20 3.44 5.50 4.80
C TYR A 20 4.24 4.36 4.18
N LEU A 21 5.55 4.33 4.43
CA LEU A 21 6.46 3.23 4.06
C LEU A 21 7.21 2.78 5.31
N ASP A 22 7.51 1.49 5.42
CA ASP A 22 8.47 1.04 6.44
C ASP A 22 9.90 1.24 5.92
N SER A 23 10.87 1.33 6.83
CA SER A 23 12.27 1.68 6.50
C SER A 23 13.03 0.63 5.69
N HIS A 24 12.42 -0.50 5.39
CA HIS A 24 13.04 -1.66 4.74
C HIS A 24 12.24 -2.12 3.50
N CYS A 25 11.63 -1.17 2.76
CA CYS A 25 10.94 -1.43 1.50
C CYS A 25 11.84 -1.19 0.29
N GLU A 26 11.52 -1.89 -0.80
CA GLU A 26 11.95 -1.53 -2.15
C GLU A 26 10.71 -1.26 -3.00
N CYS A 27 10.71 -0.15 -3.73
CA CYS A 27 9.60 0.27 -4.57
C CYS A 27 9.77 -0.28 -5.99
N ALA A 28 8.74 -0.96 -6.51
CA ALA A 28 8.70 -1.35 -7.92
C ALA A 28 8.47 -0.13 -8.82
N GLU A 29 8.85 -0.21 -10.08
CA GLU A 29 8.54 0.82 -11.07
C GLU A 29 7.01 0.98 -11.22
N GLY A 30 6.52 2.22 -11.25
CA GLY A 30 5.08 2.52 -11.43
C GLY A 30 4.18 2.14 -10.25
N TRP A 31 4.73 1.98 -9.04
CA TRP A 31 3.95 1.55 -7.87
C TRP A 31 3.01 2.61 -7.30
N LEU A 32 3.28 3.90 -7.56
CA LEU A 32 2.65 5.02 -6.84
C LEU A 32 1.44 5.58 -7.60
N GLU A 33 1.57 5.74 -8.91
CA GLU A 33 0.58 6.32 -9.80
C GLU A 33 -0.80 5.64 -9.72
N PRO A 34 -0.90 4.28 -9.66
CA PRO A 34 -2.18 3.61 -9.50
C PRO A 34 -2.86 3.89 -8.16
N LEU A 35 -2.08 4.12 -7.11
CA LEU A 35 -2.60 4.46 -5.78
C LEU A 35 -3.14 5.89 -5.76
N LEU A 36 -2.38 6.82 -6.35
CA LEU A 36 -2.79 8.21 -6.43
C LEU A 36 -4.00 8.42 -7.33
N ASP A 37 -4.12 7.68 -8.44
CA ASP A 37 -5.29 7.74 -9.33
C ASP A 37 -6.59 7.36 -8.61
N VAL A 38 -6.56 6.35 -7.73
CA VAL A 38 -7.75 5.99 -6.92
C VAL A 38 -8.11 7.09 -5.92
N ILE A 39 -7.13 7.65 -5.22
CA ILE A 39 -7.36 8.75 -4.27
C ILE A 39 -7.81 10.03 -4.99
N ALA A 40 -7.30 10.29 -6.19
CA ALA A 40 -7.69 11.45 -6.99
C ALA A 40 -9.15 11.37 -7.43
N ARG A 41 -9.66 10.17 -7.71
CA ARG A 41 -11.08 9.95 -8.04
C ARG A 41 -11.98 10.09 -6.83
N ASP A 42 -11.53 9.63 -5.67
CA ASP A 42 -12.26 9.79 -4.41
C ASP A 42 -11.31 9.84 -3.22
N SER A 43 -11.20 11.04 -2.62
CA SER A 43 -10.32 11.34 -1.49
C SER A 43 -10.65 10.57 -0.20
N THR A 44 -11.82 9.93 -0.12
CA THR A 44 -12.20 9.09 1.02
C THR A 44 -11.60 7.69 0.96
N HIS A 45 -11.04 7.30 -0.19
CA HIS A 45 -10.42 5.99 -0.36
C HIS A 45 -9.07 5.90 0.37
N VAL A 46 -8.89 4.78 1.07
CA VAL A 46 -7.61 4.35 1.63
C VAL A 46 -7.11 3.18 0.81
N VAL A 47 -5.93 3.33 0.21
CA VAL A 47 -5.39 2.32 -0.72
C VAL A 47 -4.07 1.75 -0.22
N SER A 48 -3.85 0.48 -0.56
CA SER A 48 -2.62 -0.27 -0.25
C SER A 48 -2.14 -0.96 -1.52
N PRO A 49 -0.83 -0.90 -1.85
CA PRO A 49 -0.27 -1.66 -2.96
C PRO A 49 -0.27 -3.17 -2.64
N SER A 50 -0.03 -3.97 -3.67
CA SER A 50 0.33 -5.37 -3.50
C SER A 50 1.70 -5.49 -2.85
N ILE A 51 1.75 -6.09 -1.66
CA ILE A 51 2.98 -6.21 -0.90
C ILE A 51 3.68 -7.54 -1.22
N GLU A 52 4.92 -7.44 -1.70
CA GLU A 52 5.78 -8.59 -1.98
C GLU A 52 6.82 -8.79 -0.86
N MET A 53 7.21 -10.05 -0.67
CA MET A 53 8.18 -10.42 0.36
C MET A 53 9.60 -10.31 -0.19
N ILE A 54 10.45 -9.60 0.55
CA ILE A 54 11.90 -9.60 0.35
C ILE A 54 12.47 -10.60 1.36
N CYS A 55 13.28 -11.55 0.86
CA CYS A 55 13.97 -12.50 1.74
C CYS A 55 15.08 -11.78 2.50
N ASP A 56 15.08 -11.89 3.83
CA ASP A 56 16.06 -11.28 4.75
C ASP A 56 17.49 -11.76 4.55
N THR A 57 17.68 -13.00 4.11
CA THR A 57 19.01 -13.61 3.93
C THR A 57 19.58 -13.45 2.52
N THR A 58 18.72 -13.44 1.50
CA THR A 58 19.15 -13.42 0.09
C THR A 58 18.84 -12.11 -0.62
N PHE A 59 18.06 -11.22 0.02
CA PHE A 59 17.48 -10.02 -0.59
C PHE A 59 16.70 -10.28 -1.89
N ALA A 60 16.35 -11.54 -2.16
CA ALA A 60 15.57 -11.89 -3.33
C ALA A 60 14.12 -11.42 -3.16
N ILE A 61 13.64 -10.60 -4.10
CA ILE A 61 12.23 -10.22 -4.18
C ILE A 61 11.43 -11.40 -4.71
N ARG A 62 10.46 -11.87 -3.92
CA ARG A 62 9.58 -12.97 -4.31
C ARG A 62 8.43 -12.42 -5.16
N PHE A 63 8.67 -12.18 -6.44
CA PHE A 63 7.57 -11.92 -7.36
C PHE A 63 6.68 -13.17 -7.51
N PRO A 64 5.34 -13.02 -7.49
CA PRO A 64 4.47 -14.09 -7.95
C PRO A 64 4.84 -14.37 -9.39
N ARG A 65 5.46 -15.53 -9.62
CA ARG A 65 6.05 -15.88 -10.92
C ARG A 65 4.98 -15.78 -12.01
N PHE A 66 5.01 -14.72 -12.82
CA PHE A 66 4.42 -14.67 -14.16
C PHE A 66 5.17 -15.61 -15.13
N ARG A 67 5.58 -16.81 -14.71
CA ARG A 67 6.01 -17.81 -15.69
C ARG A 67 4.74 -18.29 -16.37
N LYS A 68 4.56 -17.87 -17.63
CA LYS A 68 3.74 -18.56 -18.65
C LYS A 68 4.09 -20.04 -18.64
N ARG A 69 3.57 -20.83 -17.69
CA ARG A 69 3.48 -22.28 -17.85
C ARG A 69 2.28 -22.49 -18.76
N ARG A 70 2.56 -23.04 -19.94
CA ARG A 70 1.60 -23.43 -20.97
C ARG A 70 0.29 -23.88 -20.32
N PHE A 71 -0.80 -23.28 -20.79
CA PHE A 71 -2.17 -23.67 -20.51
C PHE A 71 -2.30 -25.20 -20.40
N ARG A 72 -2.53 -25.70 -19.19
CA ARG A 72 -3.22 -26.97 -19.00
C ARG A 72 -3.99 -26.91 -17.69
N ASN A 73 -5.29 -26.63 -17.87
CA ASN A 73 -6.41 -26.75 -16.93
C ASN A 73 -6.65 -25.58 -15.97
N LYS A 74 -7.90 -25.11 -16.01
CA LYS A 74 -8.48 -23.95 -15.34
C LYS A 74 -8.43 -24.08 -13.81
N THR A 75 -7.75 -23.14 -13.16
CA THR A 75 -8.18 -22.42 -11.94
C THR A 75 -7.32 -21.16 -11.87
N SER A 76 -7.93 -20.01 -11.57
CA SER A 76 -7.33 -18.68 -11.67
C SER A 76 -5.94 -18.57 -11.01
N PRO A 77 -4.87 -18.21 -11.75
CA PRO A 77 -3.50 -18.21 -11.20
C PRO A 77 -3.21 -17.02 -10.28
N PHE A 78 -4.14 -16.05 -10.16
CA PHE A 78 -3.99 -14.86 -9.35
C PHE A 78 -5.04 -14.83 -8.24
N ARG A 79 -4.72 -15.42 -7.09
CA ARG A 79 -5.43 -15.13 -5.85
C ARG A 79 -4.66 -14.03 -5.11
N MET A 80 -4.99 -12.78 -5.42
CA MET A 80 -4.59 -11.67 -4.56
C MET A 80 -5.17 -11.93 -3.17
N HIS A 81 -4.29 -11.95 -2.17
CA HIS A 81 -4.71 -12.07 -0.79
C HIS A 81 -5.04 -10.68 -0.29
N VAL A 82 -6.30 -10.46 0.06
CA VAL A 82 -6.76 -9.24 0.73
C VAL A 82 -6.59 -9.45 2.24
N GLY A 83 -6.22 -8.38 2.96
CA GLY A 83 -6.08 -8.43 4.41
C GLY A 83 -7.39 -8.77 5.12
N GLY A 84 -7.30 -9.44 6.27
CA GLY A 84 -8.40 -9.78 7.16
C GLY A 84 -7.92 -9.88 8.61
N PHE A 85 -8.75 -10.41 9.50
CA PHE A 85 -8.37 -10.67 10.90
C PHE A 85 -9.05 -11.92 11.44
N ASP A 86 -8.42 -12.58 12.40
CA ASP A 86 -9.04 -13.68 13.16
C ASP A 86 -9.74 -13.18 14.44
N TRP A 87 -10.40 -14.08 15.16
CA TRP A 87 -11.10 -13.75 16.41
C TRP A 87 -10.15 -13.39 17.57
N ASN A 88 -8.85 -13.65 17.42
CA ASN A 88 -7.82 -13.19 18.35
C ASN A 88 -7.28 -11.80 17.95
N LEU A 89 -7.94 -11.11 17.01
CA LEU A 89 -7.55 -9.82 16.46
C LEU A 89 -6.18 -9.83 15.78
N GLN A 90 -5.72 -11.00 15.31
CA GLN A 90 -4.51 -11.09 14.52
C GLN A 90 -4.83 -10.78 13.06
N VAL A 91 -4.13 -9.79 12.51
CA VAL A 91 -4.25 -9.42 11.11
C VAL A 91 -3.67 -10.54 10.25
N SER A 92 -4.49 -11.06 9.35
CA SER A 92 -4.13 -12.08 8.36
C SER A 92 -3.95 -11.42 6.98
N GLY A 93 -2.95 -11.87 6.23
CA GLY A 93 -2.55 -11.28 4.95
C GLY A 93 -1.13 -11.67 4.60
N ARG A 94 -0.62 -11.24 3.44
CA ARG A 94 0.83 -11.33 3.20
C ARG A 94 1.52 -10.43 4.21
N ARG A 95 2.20 -11.06 5.18
CA ARG A 95 3.08 -10.39 6.14
C ARG A 95 4.22 -9.75 5.36
N GLY A 96 4.02 -8.51 4.98
CA GLY A 96 5.00 -7.64 4.37
C GLY A 96 4.61 -6.21 4.70
N LEU A 97 5.58 -5.32 4.59
CA LEU A 97 5.53 -3.91 4.93
C LEU A 97 4.19 -3.24 4.61
N PHE A 98 3.64 -2.52 5.59
CA PHE A 98 2.36 -1.84 5.43
C PHE A 98 2.57 -0.51 4.74
N VAL A 99 2.26 -0.49 3.44
CA VAL A 99 2.12 0.76 2.69
C VAL A 99 0.67 1.17 2.66
N ILE A 100 0.35 2.32 3.26
CA ILE A 100 -1.01 2.88 3.24
C ILE A 100 -0.93 4.29 2.70
N CYS A 101 -1.67 4.55 1.63
CA CYS A 101 -1.91 5.91 1.13
C CYS A 101 -3.30 6.37 1.57
N VAL A 102 -3.35 7.54 2.19
CA VAL A 102 -4.60 8.18 2.64
C VAL A 102 -4.63 9.60 2.07
N GLY A 103 -5.74 9.99 1.44
CA GLY A 103 -5.99 11.39 1.11
C GLY A 103 -5.98 12.22 2.39
N CYS A 104 -5.31 13.37 2.41
CA CYS A 104 -5.21 14.18 3.62
C CYS A 104 -6.47 15.06 3.77
N PRO A 105 -7.44 14.74 4.66
CA PRO A 105 -8.65 15.55 4.81
C PRO A 105 -8.37 16.92 5.45
N LEU A 106 -7.20 17.09 6.10
CA LEU A 106 -6.85 18.27 6.88
C LEU A 106 -6.66 19.56 6.06
N ARG A 107 -6.80 19.52 4.73
CA ARG A 107 -6.69 20.73 3.88
C ARG A 107 -7.73 20.89 2.77
N ILE A 108 -8.73 19.99 2.66
CA ILE A 108 -9.79 20.13 1.64
C ILE A 108 -10.57 21.44 1.82
N ASN A 109 -10.61 22.00 3.04
CA ASN A 109 -11.29 23.28 3.31
C ASN A 109 -10.50 24.55 2.93
N HIS A 110 -9.27 24.45 2.42
CA HIS A 110 -8.47 25.63 2.04
C HIS A 110 -8.25 25.78 0.54
N PHE A 111 -8.72 24.84 -0.29
CA PHE A 111 -8.53 24.89 -1.75
C PHE A 111 -9.64 25.64 -2.50
N HIS A 112 -10.70 26.07 -1.80
CA HIS A 112 -11.86 26.75 -2.42
C HIS A 112 -11.79 28.29 -2.40
N SER A 113 -10.61 28.89 -2.16
CA SER A 113 -10.46 30.35 -2.04
C SER A 113 -9.38 30.96 -2.94
N LEU A 114 -8.96 30.25 -4.00
CA LEU A 114 -8.08 30.79 -5.04
C LEU A 114 -8.65 30.48 -6.43
N GLU A 115 -9.82 31.05 -6.70
CA GLU A 115 -10.23 31.57 -8.01
C GLU A 115 -10.82 32.97 -7.79
#